data_AF-A0A5Y9P577-F1
#
_entry.id   AF-A0A5Y9P577-F1
#
_cell.length_a   1.000
_cell.length_b   1.000
_cell.length_c   1.000
_cell.angle_alpha   90.00
_cell.angle_beta   90.00
_cell.angle_gamma   90.00
#
_symmetry.space_group_name_H-M   'P 1'
#
loop_
_entity.id
_entity.type
_entity.pdbx_description
1 polymer ?
#
loop_
_entity_poly.entity_id
_entity_poly.type
_entity_poly.pdbx_seq_one_letter_code
_entity_poly.pdbx_strand_id
1 'polypeptide(L)'
;MSWSLNPFKGVLLWVCGGVILALLVAVAVLAWQVSDLSERAGTLTSERDTAIDQRDEARAETAQQAMTFNRVNQITEEARRVRQQSTITAQNVRRDIHAHISAQACSSVLLPADDADRLFSYVNTLRDDALHPDAAGAAGSDAAVTPARRLTWGQAVEWLPLLLGDIQSCNADKAGLRRIDKERAREATKKN
;
A
#
# COMPACT_ATOMS: atom_id res chain seq x y z
N MET A 1 -11.92 -102.92 -0.86
CA MET A 1 -11.18 -102.10 -1.85
C MET A 1 -10.45 -100.99 -1.09
N SER A 2 -9.23 -101.26 -0.64
CA SER A 2 -8.41 -100.33 0.14
C SER A 2 -7.80 -99.27 -0.78
N TRP A 3 -8.26 -98.02 -0.65
CA TRP A 3 -7.62 -96.88 -1.29
C TRP A 3 -6.32 -96.55 -0.54
N SER A 4 -5.18 -97.00 -1.10
CA SER A 4 -3.84 -96.61 -0.66
C SER A 4 -3.64 -95.12 -0.95
N LEU A 5 -3.71 -94.26 0.07
CA LEU A 5 -3.19 -92.89 -0.02
C LEU A 5 -1.66 -92.96 0.01
N ASN A 6 -1.03 -92.76 -1.16
CA ASN A 6 0.43 -92.71 -1.28
C ASN A 6 0.99 -91.52 -0.47
N PRO A 7 1.94 -91.71 0.46
CA PRO A 7 2.50 -90.64 1.30
C PRO A 7 3.22 -89.56 0.48
N PHE A 8 3.73 -89.91 -0.71
CA PHE A 8 4.35 -88.97 -1.65
C PHE A 8 3.38 -87.93 -2.24
N LYS A 9 2.10 -88.27 -2.40
CA LYS A 9 1.10 -87.33 -2.94
C LYS A 9 0.76 -86.25 -1.92
N GLY A 10 0.74 -86.57 -0.62
CA GLY A 10 0.51 -85.60 0.45
C GLY A 10 1.64 -84.58 0.59
N VAL A 11 2.90 -85.03 0.49
CA VAL A 11 4.09 -84.16 0.53
C VAL A 11 4.14 -83.24 -0.70
N LEU A 12 3.87 -83.76 -1.90
CA LEU A 12 3.84 -82.96 -3.13
C LEU A 12 2.73 -81.90 -3.10
N LEU A 13 1.56 -82.23 -2.56
CA LEU A 13 0.42 -81.31 -2.45
C LEU A 13 0.68 -80.21 -1.40
N TRP A 14 1.39 -80.51 -0.31
CA TRP A 14 1.87 -79.53 0.66
C TRP A 14 2.94 -78.59 0.09
N VAL A 15 3.89 -79.11 -0.69
CA VAL A 15 4.93 -78.29 -1.34
C VAL A 15 4.30 -77.39 -2.41
N CYS A 16 3.43 -77.92 -3.26
CA CYS A 16 2.69 -77.12 -4.24
C CYS A 16 1.77 -76.09 -3.57
N GLY A 17 1.08 -76.47 -2.48
CA GLY A 17 0.26 -75.55 -1.69
C GLY A 17 1.06 -74.44 -1.03
N GLY A 18 2.26 -74.75 -0.51
CA GLY A 18 3.17 -73.76 0.08
C GLY A 18 3.73 -72.76 -0.95
N VAL A 19 4.06 -73.22 -2.16
CA VAL A 19 4.53 -72.35 -3.25
C VAL A 19 3.40 -71.41 -3.71
N ILE A 20 2.18 -71.92 -3.86
CA ILE A 20 1.01 -71.10 -4.21
C ILE A 20 0.74 -70.05 -3.13
N LEU A 21 0.80 -70.43 -1.85
CA LEU A 21 0.62 -69.49 -0.74
C LEU A 21 1.71 -68.40 -0.73
N ALA A 22 2.97 -68.77 -0.96
CA ALA A 22 4.08 -67.81 -1.03
C ALA A 22 3.90 -66.82 -2.19
N LEU A 23 3.42 -67.28 -3.35
CA LEU A 23 3.10 -66.41 -4.49
C LEU A 23 1.95 -65.45 -4.17
N LEU A 24 0.89 -65.92 -3.50
CA LEU A 24 -0.23 -65.07 -3.09
C LEU A 24 0.22 -63.98 -2.10
N VAL A 25 1.07 -64.32 -1.14
CA VAL A 25 1.64 -63.35 -0.20
C VAL A 25 2.51 -62.32 -0.93
N ALA A 26 3.33 -62.76 -1.90
CA ALA A 26 4.15 -61.84 -2.70
C ALA A 26 3.29 -60.86 -3.52
N VAL A 27 2.21 -61.35 -4.14
CA VAL A 27 1.26 -60.50 -4.88
C VAL A 27 0.55 -59.51 -3.95
N ALA A 28 0.15 -59.94 -2.75
CA ALA A 28 -0.48 -59.06 -1.77
C ALA A 28 0.46 -57.94 -1.29
N VAL A 29 1.74 -58.24 -1.05
CA VAL A 29 2.76 -57.24 -0.67
C VAL A 29 3.00 -56.24 -1.79
N LEU A 30 3.09 -56.70 -3.05
CA LEU A 30 3.24 -55.82 -4.21
C LEU A 30 2.00 -54.93 -4.41
N ALA A 31 0.80 -55.47 -4.25
CA ALA A 31 -0.44 -54.71 -4.32
C ALA A 31 -0.48 -53.60 -3.25
N TRP A 32 -0.04 -53.90 -2.03
CA TRP A 32 0.01 -52.92 -0.94
C TRP A 32 1.04 -51.80 -1.17
N GLN A 33 2.22 -52.13 -1.72
CA GLN A 33 3.21 -51.11 -2.08
C GLN A 33 2.69 -50.18 -3.19
N VAL A 34 2.02 -50.71 -4.21
CA VAL A 34 1.44 -49.91 -5.29
C VAL A 34 0.35 -48.97 -4.77
N SER A 35 -0.51 -49.43 -3.84
CA SER A 35 -1.53 -48.57 -3.23
C SER A 35 -0.90 -47.43 -2.41
N ASP A 36 0.11 -47.72 -1.58
CA ASP A 36 0.79 -46.70 -0.76
C ASP A 36 1.51 -45.67 -1.65
N LEU A 37 2.14 -46.11 -2.75
CA LEU A 37 2.75 -45.23 -3.74
C LEU A 37 1.72 -44.34 -4.45
N SER A 38 0.55 -44.90 -4.81
CA SER A 38 -0.53 -44.14 -5.45
C SER A 38 -1.17 -43.11 -4.53
N GLU A 39 -1.30 -43.43 -3.24
CA GLU A 39 -1.83 -42.52 -2.23
C GLU A 39 -0.88 -41.34 -2.04
N ARG A 40 0.43 -41.60 -1.87
CA ARG A 40 1.46 -40.56 -1.79
C ARG A 40 1.52 -39.69 -3.05
N ALA A 41 1.39 -40.29 -4.23
CA ALA A 41 1.33 -39.54 -5.48
C ALA A 41 0.08 -38.65 -5.58
N GLY A 42 -1.05 -39.15 -5.08
CA GLY A 42 -2.30 -38.40 -4.98
C GLY A 42 -2.20 -37.22 -3.99
N THR A 43 -1.61 -37.43 -2.81
CA THR A 43 -1.42 -36.36 -1.81
C THR A 43 -0.46 -35.29 -2.31
N LEU A 44 0.67 -35.68 -2.92
CA LEU A 44 1.64 -34.74 -3.52
C LEU A 44 1.02 -33.93 -4.67
N THR A 45 0.16 -34.55 -5.47
CA THR A 45 -0.56 -33.86 -6.55
C THR A 45 -1.58 -32.87 -5.99
N SER A 46 -2.33 -33.27 -4.96
CA SER A 46 -3.29 -32.39 -4.28
C SER A 46 -2.62 -31.23 -3.55
N GLU A 47 -1.50 -31.46 -2.85
CA GLU A 47 -0.70 -30.39 -2.22
C GLU A 47 -0.13 -29.43 -3.26
N ARG A 48 0.33 -29.94 -4.41
CA ARG A 48 0.85 -29.09 -5.49
C ARG A 48 -0.25 -28.28 -6.15
N ASP A 49 -1.43 -28.86 -6.38
CA ASP A 49 -2.56 -28.14 -6.98
C ASP A 49 -3.12 -27.08 -6.02
N THR A 50 -3.21 -27.37 -4.71
CA THR A 50 -3.58 -26.37 -3.70
C THR A 50 -2.54 -25.26 -3.57
N ALA A 51 -1.25 -25.57 -3.66
CA ALA A 51 -0.18 -24.57 -3.67
C ALA A 51 -0.19 -23.70 -4.95
N ILE A 52 -0.59 -24.27 -6.09
CA ILE A 52 -0.78 -23.55 -7.34
C ILE A 52 -1.94 -22.57 -7.23
N ASP A 53 -3.09 -23.01 -6.72
CA ASP A 53 -4.27 -22.17 -6.52
C ASP A 53 -3.97 -21.01 -5.58
N GLN A 54 -3.35 -21.28 -4.42
CA GLN A 54 -2.95 -20.24 -3.46
C GLN A 54 -2.00 -19.22 -4.09
N ARG A 55 -1.03 -19.68 -4.89
CA ARG A 55 -0.09 -18.80 -5.59
C ARG A 55 -0.81 -17.96 -6.65
N ASP A 56 -1.75 -18.53 -7.38
CA ASP A 56 -2.45 -17.82 -8.44
C ASP A 56 -3.45 -16.80 -7.87
N GLU A 57 -4.09 -17.11 -6.75
CA GLU A 57 -4.86 -16.16 -5.94
C GLU A 57 -3.97 -15.02 -5.41
N ALA A 58 -2.83 -15.34 -4.78
CA ALA A 58 -1.88 -14.34 -4.30
C ALA A 58 -1.32 -13.45 -5.43
N ARG A 59 -1.10 -14.01 -6.62
CA ARG A 59 -0.67 -13.27 -7.82
C ARG A 59 -1.76 -12.33 -8.32
N ALA A 60 -3.02 -12.77 -8.33
CA ALA A 60 -4.15 -11.93 -8.71
C ALA A 60 -4.32 -10.75 -7.74
N GLU A 61 -4.23 -10.99 -6.43
CA GLU A 61 -4.27 -9.93 -5.41
C GLU A 61 -3.10 -8.95 -5.55
N THR A 62 -1.89 -9.46 -5.79
CA THR A 62 -0.69 -8.62 -5.99
C THR A 62 -0.82 -7.75 -7.24
N ALA A 63 -1.34 -8.30 -8.34
CA ALA A 63 -1.56 -7.55 -9.59
C ALA A 63 -2.60 -6.43 -9.40
N GLN A 64 -3.65 -6.69 -8.62
CA GLN A 64 -4.65 -5.68 -8.28
C GLN A 64 -4.04 -4.56 -7.42
N GLN A 65 -3.27 -4.91 -6.39
CA GLN A 65 -2.57 -3.93 -5.54
C GLN A 65 -1.60 -3.06 -6.34
N ALA A 66 -0.87 -3.64 -7.31
CA ALA A 66 0.05 -2.90 -8.17
C ALA A 66 -0.67 -1.85 -9.03
N MET A 67 -1.86 -2.18 -9.56
CA MET A 67 -2.68 -1.23 -10.33
C MET A 67 -3.20 -0.08 -9.45
N THR A 68 -3.68 -0.38 -8.25
CA THR A 68 -4.12 0.64 -7.27
C THR A 68 -2.95 1.54 -6.85
N PHE A 69 -1.77 0.96 -6.59
CA PHE A 69 -0.56 1.72 -6.28
C PHE A 69 -0.15 2.66 -7.42
N ASN A 70 -0.17 2.17 -8.67
CA ASN A 70 0.16 2.99 -9.84
C ASN A 70 -0.80 4.20 -9.96
N ARG A 71 -2.09 3.99 -9.72
CA ARG A 71 -3.09 5.06 -9.80
C ARG A 71 -2.95 6.07 -8.66
N VAL A 72 -2.74 5.61 -7.42
CA VAL A 72 -2.45 6.49 -6.28
C VAL A 72 -1.20 7.32 -6.57
N ASN A 73 -0.14 6.68 -7.09
CA ASN A 73 1.11 7.36 -7.44
C ASN A 73 0.90 8.45 -8.51
N GLN A 74 0.08 8.18 -9.53
CA GLN A 74 -0.30 9.18 -10.53
C GLN A 74 -1.03 10.37 -9.89
N ILE A 75 -2.00 10.14 -9.00
CA ILE A 75 -2.75 11.19 -8.31
C ILE A 75 -1.81 12.04 -7.45
N THR A 76 -0.89 11.40 -6.74
CA THR A 76 0.09 12.11 -5.90
C THR A 76 1.08 12.93 -6.73
N GLU A 77 1.50 12.42 -7.89
CA GLU A 77 2.39 13.14 -8.79
C GLU A 77 1.68 14.35 -9.43
N GLU A 78 0.41 14.21 -9.82
CA GLU A 78 -0.42 15.34 -10.27
C GLU A 78 -0.54 16.41 -9.18
N ALA A 79 -0.82 16.03 -7.93
CA ALA A 79 -0.88 16.95 -6.81
C ALA A 79 0.46 17.64 -6.53
N ARG A 80 1.57 16.89 -6.62
CA ARG A 80 2.94 17.42 -6.46
C ARG A 80 3.25 18.48 -7.52
N ARG A 81 2.89 18.24 -8.78
CA ARG A 81 3.06 19.21 -9.86
C ARG A 81 2.27 20.49 -9.62
N VAL A 82 1.02 20.37 -9.16
CA VAL A 82 0.20 21.54 -8.79
C VAL A 82 0.83 22.32 -7.64
N ARG A 83 1.34 21.64 -6.61
CA ARG A 83 2.06 22.28 -5.49
C ARG A 83 3.26 23.08 -5.99
N GLN A 84 4.12 22.46 -6.79
CA GLN A 84 5.30 23.12 -7.37
C GLN A 84 4.91 24.34 -8.21
N GLN A 85 3.93 24.18 -9.11
CA GLN A 85 3.47 25.27 -9.97
C GLN A 85 2.87 26.41 -9.15
N SER A 86 2.07 26.09 -8.14
CA SER A 86 1.45 27.08 -7.26
C SER A 86 2.50 27.86 -6.46
N THR A 87 3.52 27.18 -5.90
CA THR A 87 4.65 27.84 -5.22
C THR A 87 5.41 28.77 -6.16
N ILE A 88 5.72 28.34 -7.39
CA ILE A 88 6.42 29.17 -8.38
C ILE A 88 5.57 30.40 -8.74
N THR A 89 4.29 30.19 -9.05
CA THR A 89 3.37 31.28 -9.39
C THR A 89 3.22 32.27 -8.23
N ALA A 90 3.05 31.79 -7.00
CA ALA A 90 2.96 32.62 -5.81
C ALA A 90 4.22 33.45 -5.57
N GLN A 91 5.41 32.85 -5.72
CA GLN A 91 6.68 33.56 -5.61
C GLN A 91 6.86 34.62 -6.70
N ASN A 92 6.42 34.33 -7.93
CA ASN A 92 6.46 35.29 -9.03
C ASN A 92 5.55 36.49 -8.74
N VAL A 93 4.30 36.24 -8.34
CA VAL A 93 3.36 37.32 -7.98
C VAL A 93 3.88 38.12 -6.79
N ARG A 94 4.45 37.47 -5.77
CA ARG A 94 5.10 38.17 -4.65
C ARG A 94 6.21 39.10 -5.14
N ARG A 95 7.08 38.63 -6.03
CA ARG A 95 8.19 39.41 -6.59
C ARG A 95 7.67 40.63 -7.36
N ASP A 96 6.63 40.46 -8.16
CA ASP A 96 6.02 41.55 -8.92
C ASP A 96 5.38 42.59 -7.99
N ILE A 97 4.68 42.13 -6.95
CA ILE A 97 4.14 43.00 -5.88
C ILE A 97 5.28 43.74 -5.18
N HIS A 98 6.34 43.05 -4.78
CA HIS A 98 7.51 43.65 -4.14
C HIS A 98 8.12 44.76 -5.00
N ALA A 99 8.29 44.51 -6.30
CA ALA A 99 8.82 45.49 -7.24
C ALA A 99 7.96 46.77 -7.30
N HIS A 100 6.63 46.65 -7.18
CA HIS A 100 5.72 47.80 -7.20
C HIS A 100 5.57 48.50 -5.84
N ILE A 101 5.59 47.77 -4.73
CA ILE A 101 5.31 48.32 -3.40
C ILE A 101 6.57 48.86 -2.71
N SER A 102 7.74 48.30 -2.98
CA SER A 102 9.01 48.72 -2.34
C SER A 102 9.37 50.19 -2.57
N ALA A 103 8.92 50.78 -3.69
CA ALA A 103 9.10 52.19 -4.00
C ALA A 103 8.13 53.12 -3.23
N GLN A 104 7.08 52.57 -2.62
CA GLN A 104 6.06 53.36 -1.92
C GLN A 104 6.50 53.66 -0.49
N ALA A 105 6.35 54.92 -0.06
CA ALA A 105 6.75 55.35 1.27
C ALA A 105 6.04 54.62 2.42
N CYS A 106 4.80 54.15 2.19
CA CYS A 106 4.03 53.39 3.18
C CYS A 106 4.56 51.95 3.38
N SER A 107 5.32 51.40 2.43
CA SER A 107 5.72 49.99 2.46
C SER A 107 6.68 49.64 3.61
N SER A 108 7.49 50.59 4.04
CA SER A 108 8.44 50.46 5.15
C SER A 108 7.84 50.84 6.52
N VAL A 109 6.61 51.38 6.54
CA VAL A 109 5.90 51.70 7.76
C VAL A 109 5.49 50.41 8.46
N LEU A 110 5.79 50.32 9.75
CA LEU A 110 5.37 49.21 10.61
C LEU A 110 3.85 49.20 10.75
N LEU A 111 3.27 48.00 10.76
CA LEU A 111 1.90 47.81 11.23
C LEU A 111 1.80 48.28 12.70
N PRO A 112 0.64 48.79 13.13
CA PRO A 112 0.36 49.00 14.55
C PRO A 112 0.67 47.73 15.35
N ALA A 113 1.30 47.90 16.52
CA ALA A 113 1.81 46.78 17.31
C ALA A 113 0.70 45.79 17.68
N ASP A 114 -0.48 46.30 18.08
CA ASP A 114 -1.63 45.48 18.43
C ASP A 114 -2.14 44.62 17.26
N ASP A 115 -2.11 45.15 16.03
CA ASP A 115 -2.52 44.42 14.82
C ASP A 115 -1.49 43.35 14.43
N ALA A 116 -0.20 43.68 14.51
CA ALA A 116 0.88 42.74 14.24
C ALA A 116 0.90 41.59 15.26
N ASP A 117 0.71 41.87 16.55
CA ASP A 117 0.62 40.85 17.60
C ASP A 117 -0.63 39.97 17.43
N ARG A 118 -1.78 40.54 17.03
CA ARG A 118 -3.00 39.77 16.69
C ARG A 118 -2.75 38.80 15.53
N LEU A 119 -2.14 39.26 14.44
CA LEU A 119 -1.81 38.40 13.30
C LEU A 119 -0.80 37.32 13.69
N PHE A 120 0.23 37.67 14.46
CA PHE A 120 1.21 36.71 14.97
C PHE A 120 0.55 35.62 15.82
N SER A 121 -0.32 36.01 16.76
CA SER A 121 -1.08 35.06 17.58
C SER A 121 -1.96 34.15 16.73
N TYR A 122 -2.67 34.72 15.74
CA TYR A 122 -3.55 33.95 14.87
C TYR A 122 -2.79 32.92 14.03
N VAL A 123 -1.63 33.28 13.49
CA VAL A 123 -0.77 32.34 12.73
C VAL A 123 -0.23 31.22 13.63
N ASN A 124 0.14 31.53 14.88
CA ASN A 124 0.54 30.48 15.83
C ASN A 124 -0.62 29.53 16.14
N THR A 125 -1.83 30.05 16.40
CA THR A 125 -3.02 29.19 16.60
C THR A 125 -3.30 28.32 15.39
N LEU A 126 -3.26 28.88 14.17
CA LEU A 126 -3.44 28.09 12.94
C LEU A 126 -2.40 26.98 12.81
N ARG A 127 -1.15 27.26 13.17
CA ARG A 127 -0.07 26.28 13.15
C ARG A 127 -0.30 25.20 14.19
N ASP A 128 -0.64 25.57 15.41
CA ASP A 128 -0.93 24.62 16.50
C ASP A 128 -2.13 23.73 16.15
N ASP A 129 -3.18 24.29 15.52
CA ASP A 129 -4.35 23.54 15.04
C ASP A 129 -4.02 22.58 13.87
N ALA A 130 -3.06 22.96 13.02
CA ALA A 130 -2.65 22.16 11.86
C ALA A 130 -1.66 21.03 12.23
N LEU A 131 -0.86 21.21 13.28
CA LEU A 131 0.04 20.19 13.80
C LEU A 131 -0.78 19.15 14.58
N HIS A 132 -0.91 17.94 14.03
CA HIS A 132 -1.32 16.80 14.85
C HIS A 132 -0.33 16.62 16.02
N PRO A 133 -0.78 16.18 17.21
CA PRO A 133 0.08 15.99 18.39
C PRO A 133 1.31 15.13 18.08
N ASP A 134 1.15 14.18 17.15
CA ASP A 134 2.15 13.21 16.75
C ASP A 134 3.11 13.75 15.66
N ALA A 135 2.75 14.88 15.03
CA ALA A 135 3.50 15.53 13.95
C ALA A 135 4.54 16.55 14.46
N ALA A 136 4.58 16.82 15.77
CA ALA A 136 5.51 17.78 16.38
C ALA A 136 7.00 17.46 16.12
N GLY A 137 7.34 16.21 15.76
CA GLY A 137 8.69 15.79 15.36
C GLY A 137 8.90 15.56 13.86
N ALA A 138 7.85 15.60 13.05
CA ALA A 138 7.85 15.17 11.64
C ALA A 138 7.51 16.29 10.64
N ALA A 139 7.34 17.53 11.09
CA ALA A 139 7.28 18.67 10.19
C ALA A 139 8.62 18.78 9.46
N GLY A 140 8.66 18.25 8.23
CA GLY A 140 9.78 18.38 7.32
C GLY A 140 10.15 19.85 7.15
N SER A 141 11.39 20.09 6.78
CA SER A 141 12.03 21.38 6.55
C SER A 141 11.41 22.19 5.39
N ASP A 142 10.12 22.03 5.08
CA ASP A 142 9.42 23.05 4.32
C ASP A 142 9.53 24.31 5.15
N ALA A 143 10.25 25.29 4.61
CA ALA A 143 10.70 26.49 5.28
C ALA A 143 9.53 27.21 5.93
N ALA A 144 9.20 26.80 7.16
CA ALA A 144 8.16 27.39 7.95
C ALA A 144 8.62 28.83 8.16
N VAL A 145 7.97 29.76 7.45
CA VAL A 145 8.25 31.17 7.59
C VAL A 145 7.92 31.50 9.04
N THR A 146 8.95 31.72 9.85
CA THR A 146 8.77 32.08 11.25
C THR A 146 7.94 33.36 11.28
N PRO A 147 6.76 33.35 11.92
CA PRO A 147 5.91 34.53 11.93
C PRO A 147 6.69 35.68 12.57
N ALA A 148 6.80 36.79 11.85
CA ALA A 148 7.56 37.95 12.32
C ALA A 148 6.68 38.74 13.30
N ARG A 149 7.18 38.99 14.51
CA ARG A 149 6.48 39.81 15.51
C ARG A 149 6.33 41.29 15.08
N ARG A 150 7.13 41.72 14.11
CA ARG A 150 7.04 43.05 13.51
C ARG A 150 6.94 42.87 12.01
N LEU A 151 5.89 43.44 11.43
CA LEU A 151 5.57 43.35 10.02
C LEU A 151 5.39 44.77 9.48
N THR A 152 5.91 45.06 8.29
CA THR A 152 5.59 46.30 7.58
C THR A 152 4.38 46.12 6.68
N TRP A 153 3.75 47.21 6.26
CA TRP A 153 2.65 47.15 5.28
C TRP A 153 3.07 46.49 3.98
N GLY A 154 4.31 46.72 3.52
CA GLY A 154 4.87 46.03 2.37
C GLY A 154 4.95 44.52 2.57
N GLN A 155 5.53 44.08 3.70
CA GLN A 155 5.65 42.66 4.02
C GLN A 155 4.28 41.97 4.15
N ALA A 156 3.28 42.63 4.74
CA ALA A 156 1.93 42.08 4.85
C ALA A 156 1.30 41.79 3.49
N VAL A 157 1.42 42.72 2.54
CA VAL A 157 0.86 42.56 1.19
C VAL A 157 1.63 41.51 0.39
N GLU A 158 2.96 41.44 0.55
CA GLU A 158 3.82 40.44 -0.10
C GLU A 158 3.55 38.99 0.35
N TRP A 159 2.95 38.79 1.51
CA TRP A 159 2.61 37.44 2.01
C TRP A 159 1.31 36.90 1.40
N LEU A 160 0.39 37.75 0.95
CA LEU A 160 -0.90 37.32 0.40
C LEU A 160 -0.78 36.32 -0.76
N PRO A 161 0.09 36.51 -1.77
CA PRO A 161 0.24 35.52 -2.85
C PRO A 161 0.77 34.18 -2.36
N LEU A 162 1.66 34.17 -1.37
CA LEU A 162 2.21 32.95 -0.78
C LEU A 162 1.11 32.14 -0.11
N LEU A 163 0.30 32.79 0.74
CA LEU A 163 -0.83 32.17 1.42
C LEU A 163 -1.86 31.60 0.42
N LEU A 164 -2.15 32.36 -0.65
CA LEU A 164 -3.10 31.91 -1.66
C LEU A 164 -2.56 30.71 -2.45
N GLY A 165 -1.25 30.66 -2.69
CA GLY A 165 -0.56 29.50 -3.27
C GLY A 165 -0.65 28.26 -2.38
N ASP A 166 -0.40 28.41 -1.08
CA ASP A 166 -0.50 27.30 -0.11
C ASP A 166 -1.93 26.75 -0.02
N ILE A 167 -2.94 27.63 -0.03
CA ILE A 167 -4.36 27.23 -0.09
C ILE A 167 -4.67 26.47 -1.38
N GLN A 168 -4.16 26.93 -2.53
CA GLN A 168 -4.35 26.25 -3.80
C GLN A 168 -3.72 24.84 -3.78
N SER A 169 -2.50 24.69 -3.25
CA SER A 169 -1.88 23.37 -3.06
C SER A 169 -2.72 22.48 -2.15
N CYS A 170 -3.15 22.98 -0.99
CA CYS A 170 -3.98 22.21 -0.05
C CYS A 170 -5.30 21.76 -0.70
N ASN A 171 -5.92 22.60 -1.51
CA ASN A 171 -7.12 22.24 -2.25
C ASN A 171 -6.87 21.15 -3.29
N ALA A 172 -5.71 21.17 -3.98
CA ALA A 172 -5.30 20.13 -4.90
C ALA A 172 -5.06 18.80 -4.18
N ASP A 173 -4.39 18.82 -3.02
CA ASP A 173 -4.18 17.65 -2.18
C ASP A 173 -5.50 17.04 -1.71
N LYS A 174 -6.44 17.87 -1.24
CA LYS A 174 -7.80 17.44 -0.87
C LYS A 174 -8.57 16.85 -2.05
N ALA A 175 -8.43 17.42 -3.24
CA ALA A 175 -9.04 16.87 -4.44
C ALA A 175 -8.44 15.50 -4.80
N GLY A 176 -7.12 15.33 -4.67
CA GLY A 176 -6.41 14.07 -4.85
C GLY A 176 -6.91 12.99 -3.87
N LEU A 177 -6.99 13.31 -2.58
CA LEU A 177 -7.50 12.37 -1.57
C LEU A 177 -8.93 11.92 -1.86
N ARG A 178 -9.83 12.84 -2.22
CA ARG A 178 -11.20 12.50 -2.63
C ARG A 178 -11.25 11.57 -3.84
N ARG A 179 -10.29 11.66 -4.77
CA ARG A 179 -10.19 10.73 -5.91
C ARG A 179 -9.75 9.34 -5.46
N ILE A 180 -8.73 9.27 -4.61
CA ILE A 180 -8.25 8.01 -4.01
C ILE A 180 -9.39 7.31 -3.27
N ASP A 181 -10.16 8.03 -2.45
CA ASP A 181 -11.27 7.44 -1.70
C ASP A 181 -12.40 6.93 -2.61
N LYS A 182 -12.71 7.66 -3.69
CA LYS A 182 -13.67 7.20 -4.70
C LYS A 182 -13.20 5.94 -5.42
N GLU A 183 -11.91 5.80 -5.66
CA GLU A 183 -11.33 4.62 -6.31
C GLU A 183 -11.39 3.40 -5.39
N ARG A 184 -11.01 3.57 -4.11
CA ARG A 184 -11.17 2.53 -3.08
C ARG A 184 -12.62 2.09 -2.93
N ALA A 185 -13.57 3.03 -2.92
CA ALA A 185 -15.00 2.70 -2.86
C ALA A 185 -15.48 1.90 -4.08
N ARG A 186 -15.02 2.25 -5.30
CA ARG A 186 -15.33 1.50 -6.52
C ARG A 186 -14.77 0.09 -6.50
N GLU A 187 -13.54 -0.09 -6.01
CA GLU A 187 -12.93 -1.41 -5.85
C GLU A 187 -13.70 -2.27 -4.84
N ALA A 188 -14.10 -1.70 -3.70
CA ALA A 188 -14.93 -2.39 -2.71
C ALA A 188 -16.28 -2.84 -3.29
N THR A 189 -16.95 -1.99 -4.10
CA THR A 189 -18.21 -2.38 -4.76
C THR A 189 -18.06 -3.42 -5.84
N LYS A 190 -16.86 -3.62 -6.41
CA LYS A 190 -16.61 -4.65 -7.44
C LYS A 190 -16.31 -6.03 -6.83
N LYS A 191 -15.92 -6.07 -5.55
CA LYS A 191 -15.62 -7.30 -4.80
C LYS A 191 -16.87 -7.93 -4.17
N ASN A 192 -17.95 -7.15 -4.02
CA ASN A 192 -19.28 -7.59 -3.57
C ASN A 192 -20.17 -7.94 -4.76
#